data_AF-A0A6N8B6G2-F1
#
_entry.id   AF-A0A6N8B6G2-F1
#
_cell.length_a   1.000
_cell.length_b   1.000
_cell.length_c   1.000
_cell.angle_alpha   90.00
_cell.angle_beta   90.00
_cell.angle_gamma   90.00
#
_symmetry.space_group_name_H-M   'P 1'
#
loop_
_entity.id
_entity.type
_entity.pdbx_description
1 polymer ?
#
loop_
_entity_poly.entity_id
_entity_poly.type
_entity_poly.pdbx_seq_one_letter_code
_entity_poly.pdbx_strand_id
1 'polypeptide(L)' 'MLLNFGKKNKMVKELRKNQGLTAKELARMVKVDTIKILRVEDVKLKDVPEPLKSKISPILTGKYMDKIPW' A
#
# COMPACT_ATOMS: atom_id res chain seq x y z
N MET A 1 -13.26 9.04 10.63
CA MET A 1 -13.55 7.68 10.10
C MET A 1 -12.60 6.64 10.73
N LEU A 2 -13.15 5.75 11.56
CA LEU A 2 -12.43 4.74 12.38
C LEU A 2 -12.33 3.38 11.66
N LEU A 3 -11.66 3.30 10.52
CA LEU A 3 -11.48 2.03 9.76
C LEU A 3 -10.02 1.63 9.52
N ASN A 4 -9.09 2.10 10.35
CA ASN A 4 -7.65 1.84 10.18
C ASN A 4 -7.11 0.60 10.92
N PHE A 5 -7.86 0.00 11.85
CA PHE A 5 -7.35 -1.12 12.64
C PHE A 5 -7.30 -2.45 11.85
N GLY A 6 -8.28 -2.71 10.98
CA GLY A 6 -8.31 -3.94 10.19
C GLY A 6 -7.28 -4.00 9.05
N LYS A 7 -6.92 -2.86 8.45
CA LYS A 7 -6.05 -2.83 7.25
C LYS A 7 -4.58 -3.08 7.56
N LYS A 8 -4.11 -2.78 8.78
CA LYS A 8 -2.70 -2.97 9.18
C LYS A 8 -2.30 -4.45 9.29
N ASN A 9 -3.27 -5.33 9.56
CA ASN A 9 -3.04 -6.77 9.69
C ASN A 9 -3.17 -7.52 8.34
N LYS A 10 -3.58 -6.85 7.26
CA LYS A 10 -3.68 -7.43 5.92
C LYS A 10 -2.35 -7.43 5.20
N MET A 11 -2.21 -8.34 4.23
CA MET A 11 -1.02 -8.44 3.40
C MET A 11 -0.98 -7.28 2.39
N VAL A 12 0.23 -6.83 2.02
CA VAL A 12 0.41 -5.78 1.00
C VAL A 12 -0.24 -6.19 -0.31
N LYS A 13 -0.12 -7.46 -0.70
CA LYS A 13 -0.75 -8.05 -1.90
C LYS A 13 -2.27 -7.92 -1.90
N GLU A 14 -2.92 -8.24 -0.79
CA GLU A 14 -4.38 -8.14 -0.64
C GLU A 14 -4.83 -6.69 -0.75
N LEU A 15 -4.17 -5.78 -0.01
CA LEU A 15 -4.51 -4.36 -0.04
C LEU A 15 -4.31 -3.77 -1.44
N ARG A 16 -3.23 -4.14 -2.13
CA ARG A 16 -2.94 -3.72 -3.49
C ARG A 16 -4.04 -4.16 -4.46
N LYS A 17 -4.43 -5.44 -4.40
CA LYS A 17 -5.52 -6.00 -5.22
C LYS A 17 -6.87 -5.34 -4.92
N ASN A 18 -7.15 -5.03 -3.65
CA ASN A 18 -8.37 -4.31 -3.26
C ASN A 18 -8.44 -2.88 -3.81
N GLN A 19 -7.30 -2.29 -4.19
CA GLN A 19 -7.24 -1.00 -4.89
C GLN A 19 -7.23 -1.15 -6.42
N GLY A 20 -7.31 -2.37 -6.96
CA GLY A 20 -7.25 -2.64 -8.40
C GLY A 20 -5.86 -2.41 -9.01
N LEU A 21 -4.80 -2.36 -8.19
CA LEU A 21 -3.45 -2.04 -8.66
C LEU A 21 -2.63 -3.31 -8.93
N THR A 22 -1.75 -3.24 -9.92
CA THR A 22 -0.62 -4.17 -10.10
C THR A 22 0.58 -3.75 -9.26
N ALA A 23 1.55 -4.66 -9.05
CA ALA A 23 2.79 -4.35 -8.33
C ALA A 23 3.57 -3.21 -9.01
N LYS A 24 3.58 -3.20 -10.35
CA LYS A 24 4.26 -2.20 -11.18
C LYS A 24 3.59 -0.82 -11.09
N GLU A 25 2.27 -0.77 -10.96
CA GLU A 25 1.55 0.51 -10.77
C GLU A 25 1.78 1.08 -9.39
N LEU A 26 1.67 0.25 -8.34
CA LEU A 26 1.99 0.68 -6.97
C LEU A 26 3.42 1.22 -6.88
N ALA A 27 4.38 0.49 -7.47
CA ALA A 27 5.78 0.90 -7.52
C ALA A 27 5.98 2.25 -8.22
N ARG A 28 5.29 2.48 -9.36
CA ARG A 28 5.31 3.75 -10.08
C ARG A 28 4.71 4.90 -9.25
N MET A 29 3.58 4.67 -8.58
CA MET A 29 2.94 5.70 -7.75
C MET A 29 3.82 6.15 -6.59
N VAL A 30 4.54 5.23 -5.95
CA VAL A 30 5.44 5.53 -4.83
C VAL A 30 6.90 5.78 -5.23
N LYS A 31 7.19 5.79 -6.53
CA LYS A 31 8.53 5.99 -7.11
C LYS A 31 9.57 5.05 -6.49
N VAL A 32 9.28 3.75 -6.45
CA VAL A 32 10.21 2.70 -6.03
C VAL A 32 10.33 1.63 -7.11
N ASP A 33 11.35 0.80 -7.00
CA ASP A 33 11.51 -0.36 -7.87
C ASP A 33 10.37 -1.39 -7.63
N THR A 34 9.86 -1.97 -8.71
CA THR A 34 8.85 -3.04 -8.65
C THR A 34 9.36 -4.22 -7.83
N ILE A 35 10.66 -4.55 -7.91
CA ILE A 35 11.26 -5.64 -7.11
C ILE A 35 11.10 -5.39 -5.62
N LYS A 36 11.19 -4.14 -5.16
CA LYS A 36 11.01 -3.80 -3.73
C LYS A 36 9.58 -4.04 -3.27
N ILE A 37 8.59 -3.81 -4.14
CA ILE A 37 7.19 -4.14 -3.87
C ILE A 37 7.02 -5.66 -3.81
N LEU A 38 7.48 -6.39 -4.84
CA LEU A 38 7.39 -7.85 -4.94
C LEU A 38 7.94 -8.56 -3.69
N ARG A 39 9.08 -8.10 -3.17
CA ARG A 39 9.71 -8.66 -1.95
C ARG A 39 8.86 -8.52 -0.68
N VAL A 40 7.94 -7.55 -0.63
CA VAL A 40 7.10 -7.29 0.54
C VAL A 40 5.62 -7.59 0.31
N GLU A 41 5.27 -8.17 -0.84
CA GLU A 41 3.87 -8.46 -1.18
C GLU A 41 3.23 -9.44 -0.20
N ASP A 42 3.99 -10.45 0.22
CA ASP A 42 3.52 -11.48 1.15
C ASP A 42 3.72 -11.10 2.63
N VAL A 43 4.10 -9.84 2.91
CA VAL A 43 4.26 -9.30 4.26
C VAL A 43 3.02 -8.48 4.65
N LYS A 44 2.68 -8.47 5.94
CA LYS A 44 1.61 -7.61 6.47
C LYS A 44 2.04 -6.15 6.42
N LEU A 45 1.10 -5.23 6.15
CA LEU A 45 1.41 -3.79 6.05
C LEU A 45 2.11 -3.24 7.30
N LYS A 46 1.79 -3.77 8.50
CA LYS A 46 2.45 -3.37 9.75
C LYS A 46 3.93 -3.77 9.84
N ASP A 47 4.32 -4.86 9.18
CA ASP A 47 5.64 -5.50 9.25
C ASP A 47 6.55 -5.08 8.09
N VAL A 48 6.05 -4.24 7.17
CA VAL A 48 6.87 -3.67 6.10
C VAL A 48 7.92 -2.71 6.70
N PRO A 49 9.20 -2.82 6.31
CA PRO A 49 10.25 -1.94 6.82
C PRO A 49 10.06 -0.49 6.34
N GLU A 50 10.43 0.46 7.20
CA GLU A 50 10.61 1.85 6.79
C GLU A 50 11.87 1.97 5.91
N PRO A 51 11.92 2.89 4.93
CA PRO A 51 10.94 3.93 4.61
C PRO A 51 9.83 3.50 3.64
N LEU A 52 9.81 2.23 3.21
CA LEU A 52 8.87 1.74 2.19
C LEU A 52 7.43 1.78 2.69
N LYS A 53 7.21 1.40 3.95
CA LYS A 53 5.90 1.41 4.60
C LYS A 53 5.24 2.80 4.59
N SER A 54 5.97 3.85 4.93
CA SER A 54 5.45 5.23 4.89
C SER A 54 4.99 5.64 3.48
N LYS A 55 5.67 5.17 2.43
CA LYS A 55 5.30 5.47 1.03
C LYS A 55 4.07 4.72 0.56
N ILE A 56 3.96 3.42 0.84
CA ILE A 56 2.85 2.57 0.33
C ILE A 56 1.58 2.70 1.16
N SER A 57 1.68 3.02 2.46
CA SER A 57 0.54 3.06 3.36
C SER A 57 -0.59 4.01 2.92
N PRO A 58 -0.33 5.26 2.46
CA PRO A 58 -1.38 6.17 2.02
C PRO A 58 -2.20 5.64 0.83
N ILE A 59 -1.55 4.93 -0.09
CA ILE A 59 -2.19 4.33 -1.27
C ILE A 59 -3.02 3.12 -0.83
N LEU A 60 -2.43 2.21 -0.06
CA LEU A 60 -3.08 0.95 0.36
C LEU A 60 -4.21 1.15 1.38
N THR A 61 -4.21 2.25 2.12
CA THR A 61 -5.28 2.56 3.09
C THR A 61 -6.44 3.34 2.49
N GLY A 62 -6.31 3.84 1.25
CA GLY A 62 -7.31 4.67 0.59
C GLY A 62 -7.21 6.16 0.91
N LYS A 63 -6.31 6.57 1.82
CA LYS A 63 -6.08 7.99 2.16
C LYS A 63 -5.65 8.85 0.98
N TYR A 64 -5.13 8.24 -0.09
CA TYR A 64 -4.81 8.93 -1.33
C TYR A 64 -6.07 9.46 -2.04
N MET A 65 -7.19 8.72 -1.99
CA MET A 65 -8.44 9.12 -2.64
C MET A 65 -9.18 10.23 -1.89
N ASP A 66 -9.01 10.32 -0.56
CA ASP A 66 -9.63 11.36 0.28
C ASP A 66 -9.16 12.79 -0.05
N LYS A 67 -8.07 12.93 -0.82
CA LYS A 67 -7.46 14.23 -1.18
C LYS A 67 -7.87 14.76 -2.54
N ILE A 68 -8.68 14.03 -3.32
CA ILE A 68 -9.16 14.50 -4.62
C ILE A 68 -10.43 15.32 -4.36
N PRO A 69 -10.41 16.67 -4.50
CA PRO A 69 -11.63 17.46 -4.43
C PRO A 69 -12.47 17.10 -5.66
N TRP A 70 -13.73 16.77 -5.41
CA TRP A 70 -14.76 16.56 -6.42
C TRP A 70 -15.06 17.86 -7.17
#